data_AF-A0A538QRT4-F1
#
_entry.id   AF-A0A538QRT4-F1
#
_cell.length_a   1.000
_cell.length_b   1.000
_cell.length_c   1.000
_cell.angle_alpha   90.00
_cell.angle_beta   90.00
_cell.angle_gamma   90.00
#
_symmetry.space_group_name_H-M   'P 1'
#
loop_
_entity.id
_entity.type
_entity.pdbx_description
1 polymer ?
#
loop_
_entity_poly.entity_id
_entity_poly.type
_entity_poly.pdbx_seq_one_letter_code
_entity_poly.pdbx_strand_id
1 'polypeptide(L)'
;MSLQLDSLVTDLIFQASAAIDQKTLIDGLGGQEGLEGKQLLDIDRLDPRAEMELSPSMPFRRRGERRLMIIDEHAITPRPDPQADSWIRSDLRPAKEALISTCQKLPVRLGRLFALGSWGDAVIVGRSVRDLRAICLIPWALDPQVDVDGKRRQTPLSQKEFESKILAYEKRLEELDDQQIIGGLTGVSFERRGDLVVVSVLEADGTWDQRKSLAMETQLAAVDRFSMLPGAPAQPRSTERPTKSMRPPTDRGATKAEAAKPAAAPKAEPASQPKPEPKGPPLVAHDVDGKVVLVFPAERFDLDVAAALGKRDWDQIVRRSDNLSGALRDRIHRDGASWIAPLEFLSEVFIDGKPLTKADFEKSASAANDGIRSMDVHFPRFGPVTLLEIAGKGRFVTSLDSAERAAQLVP
;
A
#
# COMPACT_ATOMS: atom_id res chain seq x y z
N MET A 1 35.32 -15.33 -1.76
CA MET A 1 35.82 -13.94 -1.57
C MET A 1 35.48 -13.58 -0.14
N SER A 2 36.43 -13.14 0.69
CA SER A 2 36.13 -12.76 2.07
C SER A 2 35.91 -11.26 2.09
N LEU A 3 34.67 -10.83 2.32
CA LEU A 3 34.33 -9.41 2.40
C LEU A 3 34.34 -8.97 3.86
N GLN A 4 34.88 -7.78 4.12
CA GLN A 4 34.99 -7.25 5.46
C GLN A 4 33.66 -6.62 5.92
N LEU A 5 33.24 -6.89 7.16
CA LEU A 5 32.13 -6.16 7.78
C LEU A 5 32.47 -4.68 7.88
N ASP A 6 31.44 -3.83 7.79
CA ASP A 6 31.56 -2.37 7.68
C ASP A 6 32.24 -1.83 6.42
N SER A 7 32.60 -2.65 5.43
CA SER A 7 32.92 -2.13 4.09
C SER A 7 31.76 -1.31 3.53
N LEU A 8 32.05 -0.14 2.94
CA LEU A 8 31.05 0.73 2.36
C LEU A 8 30.57 0.13 1.03
N VAL A 9 29.27 -0.08 0.90
CA VAL A 9 28.63 -0.64 -0.28
C VAL A 9 27.85 0.45 -1.01
N THR A 10 28.20 0.65 -2.27
CA THR A 10 27.40 1.41 -3.24
C THR A 10 26.66 0.42 -4.14
N ASP A 11 25.34 0.33 -4.01
CA ASP A 11 24.49 -0.64 -4.73
C ASP A 11 23.66 0.08 -5.79
N LEU A 12 23.86 -0.28 -7.06
CA LEU A 12 23.30 0.41 -8.23
C LEU A 12 22.40 -0.55 -9.03
N ILE A 13 21.14 -0.17 -9.21
CA ILE A 13 20.17 -0.89 -10.03
C ILE A 13 19.84 -0.06 -11.27
N PHE A 14 20.20 -0.58 -12.44
CA PHE A 14 20.05 0.09 -13.72
C PHE A 14 18.64 -0.13 -14.31
N GLN A 15 18.19 0.83 -15.12
CA GLN A 15 16.93 0.70 -15.87
C GLN A 15 16.99 -0.51 -16.82
N ALA A 16 15.88 -1.27 -16.94
CA ALA A 16 15.85 -2.51 -17.72
C ALA A 16 16.14 -2.35 -19.22
N SER A 17 15.94 -1.14 -19.77
CA SER A 17 16.23 -0.79 -21.16
C SER A 17 17.64 -0.22 -21.37
N ALA A 18 18.45 -0.08 -20.33
CA ALA A 18 19.75 0.57 -20.40
C ALA A 18 20.84 -0.33 -21.02
N ALA A 19 21.15 -0.09 -22.28
CA ALA A 19 22.38 -0.58 -22.90
C ALA A 19 23.57 0.29 -22.47
N ILE A 20 24.30 -0.13 -21.45
CA ILE A 20 25.52 0.54 -20.96
C ILE A 20 26.74 -0.27 -21.38
N ASP A 21 27.62 0.32 -22.18
CA ASP A 21 28.92 -0.28 -22.48
C ASP A 21 29.92 -0.09 -21.32
N GLN A 22 31.01 -0.87 -21.33
CA GLN A 22 32.00 -0.87 -20.26
C GLN A 22 32.71 0.48 -20.09
N LYS A 23 32.93 1.24 -21.17
CA LYS A 23 33.59 2.54 -21.10
C LYS A 23 32.69 3.56 -20.41
N THR A 24 31.45 3.66 -20.88
CA THR A 24 30.42 4.54 -20.30
C THR A 24 30.21 4.23 -18.81
N LEU A 25 30.21 2.95 -18.42
CA LEU A 25 30.15 2.54 -17.02
C LEU A 25 31.34 3.04 -16.20
N ILE A 26 32.58 2.79 -16.66
CA ILE A 26 33.80 3.21 -15.94
C ILE A 26 33.88 4.74 -15.84
N ASP A 27 33.64 5.46 -16.93
CA ASP A 27 33.63 6.93 -16.96
C ASP A 27 32.57 7.51 -15.99
N GLY A 28 31.38 6.89 -15.94
CA GLY A 28 30.29 7.25 -15.03
C GLY A 28 30.59 6.99 -13.55
N LEU A 29 31.45 6.00 -13.25
CA LEU A 29 31.91 5.65 -11.90
C LEU A 29 33.14 6.47 -11.43
N GLY A 30 33.60 7.44 -12.23
CA GLY A 30 34.75 8.30 -11.90
C GLY A 30 36.07 7.85 -12.54
N GLY A 31 36.02 7.05 -13.61
CA GLY A 31 37.20 6.54 -14.29
C GLY A 31 37.87 5.38 -13.54
N GLN A 32 39.08 5.00 -13.96
CA GLN A 32 39.83 3.93 -13.26
C GLN A 32 40.28 4.37 -11.86
N GLU A 33 40.69 5.62 -11.68
CA GLU A 33 41.07 6.21 -10.38
C GLU A 33 39.90 6.13 -9.38
N GLY A 34 38.67 6.43 -9.82
CA GLY A 34 37.46 6.32 -8.98
C GLY A 34 37.13 4.89 -8.52
N LEU A 35 37.72 3.87 -9.14
CA LEU A 35 37.55 2.45 -8.85
C LEU A 35 38.78 1.80 -8.20
N GLU A 36 39.88 2.54 -8.01
CA GLU A 36 41.09 2.01 -7.37
C GLU A 36 40.80 1.56 -5.93
N GLY A 37 41.30 0.38 -5.56
CA GLY A 37 41.04 -0.24 -4.24
C GLY A 37 39.63 -0.81 -4.04
N LYS A 38 38.69 -0.64 -4.99
CA LYS A 38 37.30 -1.08 -4.85
C LYS A 38 37.02 -2.39 -5.56
N GLN A 39 36.11 -3.19 -4.98
CA GLN A 39 35.67 -4.45 -5.55
C GLN A 39 34.33 -4.25 -6.28
N LEU A 40 34.26 -4.61 -7.56
CA LEU A 40 33.03 -4.53 -8.36
C LEU A 40 32.39 -5.92 -8.45
N LEU A 41 31.14 -6.04 -7.99
CA LEU A 41 30.36 -7.27 -8.02
C LEU A 41 29.12 -7.11 -8.91
N ASP A 42 29.14 -7.77 -10.07
CA ASP A 42 27.98 -7.91 -10.96
C ASP A 42 27.09 -9.02 -10.38
N ILE A 43 26.11 -8.64 -9.54
CA ILE A 43 25.29 -9.57 -8.75
C ILE A 43 24.55 -10.56 -9.65
N ASP A 44 24.18 -10.11 -10.84
CA ASP A 44 23.56 -10.91 -11.91
C ASP A 44 24.40 -12.11 -12.38
N ARG A 45 25.70 -12.13 -12.08
CA ARG A 45 26.65 -13.19 -12.44
C ARG A 45 27.12 -14.03 -11.25
N LEU A 46 26.66 -13.73 -10.05
CA LEU A 46 26.96 -14.49 -8.83
C LEU A 46 25.96 -15.64 -8.63
N ASP A 47 26.32 -16.59 -7.76
CA ASP A 47 25.36 -17.56 -7.24
C ASP A 47 24.29 -16.80 -6.43
N PRO A 48 22.98 -17.04 -6.63
CA PRO A 48 21.91 -16.40 -5.85
C PRO A 48 22.06 -16.55 -4.32
N ARG A 49 22.77 -17.56 -3.84
CA ARG A 49 23.09 -17.73 -2.41
C ARG A 49 24.08 -16.67 -1.91
N ALA A 50 25.03 -16.25 -2.74
CA ALA A 50 25.96 -15.18 -2.39
C ALA A 50 25.22 -13.83 -2.27
N GLU A 51 24.17 -13.58 -3.06
CA GLU A 51 23.34 -12.37 -2.90
C GLU A 51 22.67 -12.30 -1.51
N MET A 52 22.27 -13.44 -0.95
CA MET A 52 21.70 -13.51 0.41
C MET A 52 22.71 -13.20 1.52
N GLU A 53 24.00 -13.46 1.30
CA GLU A 53 25.08 -13.16 2.26
C GLU A 53 25.49 -11.67 2.21
N LEU A 54 25.23 -10.99 1.08
CA LEU A 54 25.64 -9.60 0.82
C LEU A 54 24.63 -8.53 1.27
N SER A 55 23.33 -8.84 1.24
CA SER A 55 22.28 -7.83 1.41
C SER A 55 21.01 -8.47 1.99
N PRO A 56 20.70 -8.30 3.30
CA PRO A 56 19.51 -8.90 3.92
C PRO A 56 18.21 -8.33 3.35
N SER A 57 18.23 -7.09 2.84
CA SER A 57 17.23 -6.60 1.90
C SER A 57 17.58 -7.08 0.50
N MET A 58 16.85 -8.05 -0.06
CA MET A 58 16.92 -8.34 -1.51
C MET A 58 16.17 -7.25 -2.27
N PRO A 59 16.81 -6.33 -3.02
CA PRO A 59 16.09 -5.45 -3.92
C PRO A 59 15.64 -6.31 -5.10
N PHE A 60 14.34 -6.57 -5.20
CA PHE A 60 13.76 -7.10 -6.43
C PHE A 60 13.99 -6.10 -7.57
N ARG A 61 15.10 -6.31 -8.28
CA ARG A 61 15.34 -5.78 -9.61
C ARG A 61 14.22 -6.30 -10.53
N ARG A 62 13.59 -5.40 -11.27
CA ARG A 62 12.51 -5.78 -12.21
C ARG A 62 13.12 -6.64 -13.32
N ARG A 63 12.28 -7.42 -14.02
CA ARG A 63 12.75 -8.27 -15.12
C ARG A 63 13.51 -7.43 -16.16
N GLY A 64 14.79 -7.75 -16.36
CA GLY A 64 15.70 -7.04 -17.28
C GLY A 64 16.58 -5.97 -16.62
N GLU A 65 16.36 -5.62 -15.34
CA GLU A 65 17.25 -4.71 -14.60
C GLU A 65 18.52 -5.42 -14.14
N ARG A 66 19.67 -4.77 -14.36
CA ARG A 66 21.00 -5.21 -13.91
C ARG A 66 21.36 -4.57 -12.56
N ARG A 67 22.02 -5.32 -11.68
CA ARG A 67 22.51 -4.84 -10.38
C ARG A 67 24.04 -4.91 -10.31
N LEU A 68 24.67 -3.82 -9.89
CA LEU A 68 26.11 -3.72 -9.63
C LEU A 68 26.34 -3.21 -8.21
N MET A 69 27.08 -3.96 -7.40
CA MET A 69 27.64 -3.46 -6.16
C MET A 69 29.09 -3.03 -6.35
N ILE A 70 29.47 -1.97 -5.64
CA ILE A 70 30.85 -1.50 -5.51
C ILE A 70 31.16 -1.46 -4.02
N ILE A 71 32.16 -2.22 -3.60
CA ILE A 71 32.54 -2.37 -2.20
C ILE A 71 33.90 -1.68 -1.97
N ASP A 72 33.94 -0.81 -0.97
CA ASP A 72 35.11 -0.07 -0.52
C ASP A 72 35.41 -0.45 0.93
N GLU A 73 36.48 -1.22 1.14
CA GLU A 73 36.89 -1.74 2.46
C GLU A 73 37.67 -0.71 3.30
N HIS A 74 37.84 0.53 2.80
CA HIS A 74 38.69 1.56 3.41
C HIS A 74 37.94 2.88 3.68
N ALA A 75 36.77 3.11 3.06
CA ALA A 75 35.95 4.29 3.27
C ALA A 75 35.32 4.39 4.68
N ILE A 76 35.15 3.28 5.39
CA ILE A 76 34.64 3.24 6.77
C ILE A 76 35.71 2.67 7.70
N THR A 77 35.83 3.24 8.89
CA THR A 77 36.56 2.60 10.00
C THR A 77 35.65 1.52 10.63
N PRO A 78 36.03 0.24 10.61
CA PRO A 78 35.18 -0.83 11.12
C PRO A 78 34.82 -0.65 12.61
N ARG A 79 33.56 -0.91 12.96
CA ARG A 79 33.09 -0.89 14.35
C ARG A 79 33.73 -2.05 15.12
N PRO A 80 34.14 -1.86 16.39
CA PRO A 80 34.65 -2.97 17.22
C PRO A 80 33.61 -4.07 17.47
N ASP A 81 32.33 -3.69 17.53
CA ASP A 81 31.18 -4.60 17.59
C ASP A 81 30.04 -4.05 16.71
N PRO A 82 29.90 -4.55 15.47
CA PRO A 82 28.82 -4.18 14.56
C PRO A 82 27.40 -4.52 15.03
N GLN A 83 27.23 -5.38 16.05
CA GLN A 83 25.93 -5.74 16.61
C GLN A 83 25.51 -4.82 17.77
N ALA A 84 26.47 -4.36 18.57
CA ALA A 84 26.21 -3.47 19.70
C ALA A 84 26.28 -1.97 19.35
N ASP A 85 27.17 -1.55 18.44
CA ASP A 85 27.31 -0.14 18.05
C ASP A 85 26.48 0.18 16.79
N SER A 86 25.43 1.01 16.92
CA SER A 86 24.62 1.42 15.77
C SER A 86 25.24 2.56 14.94
N TRP A 87 26.37 3.14 15.39
CA TRP A 87 26.96 4.33 14.81
C TRP A 87 28.15 4.04 13.90
N ILE A 88 28.06 4.51 12.66
CA ILE A 88 29.19 4.61 11.74
C ILE A 88 29.73 6.04 11.82
N ARG A 89 30.98 6.16 12.27
CA ARG A 89 31.62 7.45 12.65
C ARG A 89 32.45 8.08 11.53
N SER A 90 32.56 7.43 10.39
CA SER A 90 33.20 7.98 9.19
C SER A 90 32.28 9.03 8.54
N ASP A 91 32.87 10.08 7.97
CA ASP A 91 32.13 11.08 7.19
C ASP A 91 31.74 10.50 5.82
N LEU A 92 30.46 10.16 5.67
CA LEU A 92 29.92 9.56 4.43
C LEU A 92 29.43 10.61 3.42
N ARG A 93 29.57 11.92 3.67
CA ARG A 93 29.13 12.97 2.74
C ARG A 93 29.86 12.90 1.38
N PRO A 94 31.18 12.65 1.28
CA PRO A 94 31.84 12.45 -0.02
C PRO A 94 31.27 11.27 -0.81
N ALA A 95 30.95 10.15 -0.13
CA ALA A 95 30.37 8.97 -0.75
C ALA A 95 28.91 9.20 -1.21
N LYS A 96 28.12 9.95 -0.42
CA LYS A 96 26.79 10.43 -0.82
C LYS A 96 26.86 11.24 -2.12
N GLU A 97 27.77 12.21 -2.19
CA GLU A 97 27.93 13.06 -3.38
C GLU A 97 28.43 12.26 -4.61
N ALA A 98 29.32 11.29 -4.40
CA ALA A 98 29.78 10.38 -5.46
C ALA A 98 28.63 9.49 -6.00
N LEU A 99 27.79 8.94 -5.12
CA LEU A 99 26.59 8.18 -5.49
C LEU A 99 25.62 9.05 -6.30
N ILE A 100 25.32 10.27 -5.85
CA ILE A 100 24.47 11.23 -6.58
C ILE A 100 25.05 11.51 -7.97
N SER A 101 26.35 11.82 -8.08
CA SER A 101 27.00 12.09 -9.37
C SER A 101 26.93 10.88 -10.32
N THR A 102 27.12 9.67 -9.79
CA THR A 102 26.99 8.41 -10.54
C THR A 102 25.57 8.23 -11.07
N CYS A 103 24.55 8.44 -10.23
CA CYS A 103 23.14 8.36 -10.64
C CYS A 103 22.74 9.46 -11.64
N GLN A 104 23.42 10.61 -11.66
CA GLN A 104 23.21 11.65 -12.68
C GLN A 104 23.81 11.26 -14.04
N LYS A 105 25.00 10.65 -14.04
CA LYS A 105 25.75 10.28 -15.26
C LYS A 105 25.26 8.99 -15.92
N LEU A 106 24.81 8.02 -15.13
CA LEU A 106 24.41 6.69 -15.60
C LEU A 106 22.90 6.49 -15.47
N PRO A 107 22.25 5.67 -16.32
CA PRO A 107 20.81 5.34 -16.25
C PRO A 107 20.49 4.36 -15.10
N VAL A 108 20.99 4.65 -13.91
CA VAL A 108 20.60 4.04 -12.63
C VAL A 108 19.16 4.45 -12.32
N ARG A 109 18.28 3.50 -12.02
CA ARG A 109 16.91 3.76 -11.51
C ARG A 109 16.92 4.04 -10.01
N LEU A 110 17.70 3.23 -9.28
CA LEU A 110 17.83 3.28 -7.84
C LEU A 110 19.29 3.03 -7.45
N GLY A 111 19.85 3.90 -6.62
CA GLY A 111 21.18 3.75 -6.02
C GLY A 111 21.08 3.84 -4.50
N ARG A 112 21.89 3.05 -3.79
CA ARG A 112 21.87 2.93 -2.32
C ARG A 112 23.29 3.01 -1.76
N LEU A 113 23.42 3.54 -0.56
CA LEU A 113 24.66 3.57 0.22
C LEU A 113 24.41 2.96 1.60
N PHE A 114 25.11 1.88 1.94
CA PHE A 114 25.02 1.19 3.23
C PHE A 114 26.38 0.54 3.59
N ALA A 115 26.53 0.01 4.80
CA ALA A 115 27.74 -0.71 5.20
C ALA A 115 27.49 -2.22 5.27
N LEU A 116 28.46 -3.05 4.88
CA LEU A 116 28.27 -4.49 4.83
C LEU A 116 28.02 -5.07 6.24
N GLY A 117 26.90 -5.79 6.41
CA GLY A 117 26.45 -6.30 7.70
C GLY A 117 25.81 -5.26 8.64
N SER A 118 25.59 -4.03 8.17
CA SER A 118 24.69 -3.06 8.83
C SER A 118 23.23 -3.34 8.49
N TRP A 119 22.31 -2.73 9.25
CA TRP A 119 20.88 -2.81 8.99
C TRP A 119 20.35 -1.48 8.42
N GLY A 120 19.98 -1.51 7.14
CA GLY A 120 19.34 -0.41 6.43
C GLY A 120 20.28 0.52 5.66
N ASP A 121 19.70 1.48 4.93
CA ASP A 121 20.41 2.40 4.04
C ASP A 121 20.75 3.75 4.71
N ALA A 122 21.97 4.26 4.48
CA ALA A 122 22.41 5.60 4.89
C ALA A 122 21.94 6.69 3.91
N VAL A 123 21.87 6.34 2.62
CA VAL A 123 21.42 7.17 1.50
C VAL A 123 20.67 6.30 0.51
N ILE A 124 19.51 6.77 0.04
CA ILE A 124 18.78 6.19 -1.09
C ILE A 124 18.57 7.29 -2.14
N VAL A 125 18.94 7.00 -3.40
CA VAL A 125 18.80 7.87 -4.57
C VAL A 125 17.91 7.18 -5.58
N GLY A 126 16.81 7.80 -6.00
CA GLY A 126 15.87 7.26 -6.98
C GLY A 126 15.46 8.29 -8.03
N ARG A 127 14.99 7.83 -9.19
CA ARG A 127 14.38 8.73 -10.22
C ARG A 127 12.91 9.05 -9.97
N SER A 128 12.28 8.38 -9.00
CA SER A 128 10.94 8.69 -8.55
C SER A 128 10.81 8.43 -7.06
N VAL A 129 9.88 9.13 -6.39
CA VAL A 129 9.56 8.85 -4.98
C VAL A 129 8.99 7.43 -4.84
N ARG A 130 8.27 6.95 -5.86
CA ARG A 130 7.78 5.57 -5.96
C ARG A 130 8.92 4.53 -5.96
N ASP A 131 10.09 4.82 -6.53
CA ASP A 131 11.25 3.91 -6.46
C ASP A 131 11.86 3.83 -5.05
N LEU A 132 11.89 4.95 -4.32
CA LEU A 132 12.33 4.99 -2.91
C LEU A 132 11.38 4.19 -2.01
N ARG A 133 10.07 4.37 -2.21
CA ARG A 133 9.04 3.56 -1.53
C ARG A 133 9.13 2.08 -1.91
N ALA A 134 9.37 1.77 -3.18
CA ALA A 134 9.47 0.40 -3.66
C ALA A 134 10.53 -0.41 -2.90
N ILE A 135 11.77 0.08 -2.81
CA ILE A 135 12.82 -0.63 -2.08
C ILE A 135 12.48 -0.84 -0.60
N CYS A 136 11.99 0.22 0.07
CA CYS A 136 11.64 0.16 1.48
C CYS A 136 10.42 -0.73 1.78
N LEU A 137 9.59 -1.02 0.77
CA LEU A 137 8.39 -1.85 0.90
C LEU A 137 8.67 -3.36 0.69
N ILE A 138 9.85 -3.74 0.17
CA ILE A 138 10.19 -5.15 -0.04
C ILE A 138 10.30 -5.95 1.28
N PRO A 139 10.86 -5.43 2.39
CA PRO A 139 10.81 -6.11 3.68
C PRO A 139 9.39 -6.46 4.13
N TRP A 140 8.40 -5.57 3.90
CA TRP A 140 7.00 -5.96 4.05
C TRP A 140 6.65 -7.10 3.10
N ALA A 141 6.86 -6.94 1.79
CA ALA A 141 6.41 -7.92 0.79
C ALA A 141 6.91 -9.35 1.10
N LEU A 142 8.16 -9.48 1.56
CA LEU A 142 8.83 -10.73 1.83
C LEU A 142 8.62 -11.33 3.23
N ASP A 143 8.19 -10.56 4.24
CA ASP A 143 8.02 -11.10 5.59
C ASP A 143 6.89 -12.16 5.62
N PRO A 144 7.16 -13.45 5.88
CA PRO A 144 6.14 -14.49 5.88
C PRO A 144 5.21 -14.41 7.09
N GLN A 145 5.47 -13.54 8.09
CA GLN A 145 4.63 -13.34 9.27
C GLN A 145 3.74 -12.08 9.18
N VAL A 146 3.93 -11.21 8.18
CA VAL A 146 3.11 -10.00 8.01
C VAL A 146 2.11 -10.22 6.89
N ASP A 147 0.83 -9.92 7.12
CA ASP A 147 -0.23 -10.12 6.13
C ASP A 147 -0.28 -9.01 5.06
N VAL A 148 -1.25 -9.14 4.15
CA VAL A 148 -1.46 -8.17 3.05
C VAL A 148 -1.82 -6.77 3.55
N ASP A 149 -2.39 -6.65 4.75
CA ASP A 149 -2.75 -5.39 5.40
C ASP A 149 -1.60 -4.81 6.25
N GLY A 150 -0.44 -5.46 6.29
CA GLY A 150 0.70 -5.02 7.09
C GLY A 150 0.64 -5.42 8.56
N LYS A 151 -0.29 -6.29 8.96
CA LYS A 151 -0.43 -6.74 10.35
C LYS A 151 0.43 -7.98 10.58
N ARG A 152 1.17 -7.99 11.69
CA ARG A 152 2.00 -9.14 12.08
C ARG A 152 1.17 -10.24 12.74
N ARG A 153 1.38 -11.49 12.32
CA ARG A 153 0.73 -12.70 12.82
C ARG A 153 1.70 -13.53 13.66
N GLN A 154 1.15 -14.37 14.53
CA GLN A 154 1.92 -15.34 15.32
C GLN A 154 2.39 -16.54 14.47
N THR A 155 1.57 -16.96 13.50
CA THR A 155 1.90 -18.02 12.54
C THR A 155 2.32 -17.41 11.21
N PRO A 156 3.24 -18.04 10.46
CA PRO A 156 3.49 -17.68 9.06
C PRO A 156 2.20 -17.76 8.21
N LEU A 157 2.19 -16.98 7.13
CA LEU A 157 1.21 -17.05 6.06
C LEU A 157 1.28 -18.41 5.35
N SER A 158 0.12 -18.91 4.91
CA SER A 158 0.07 -19.95 3.90
C SER A 158 0.61 -19.44 2.56
N GLN A 159 1.04 -20.37 1.70
CA GLN A 159 1.54 -20.04 0.35
C GLN A 159 0.57 -19.12 -0.41
N LYS A 160 -0.74 -19.42 -0.40
CA LYS A 160 -1.77 -18.63 -1.08
C LYS A 160 -1.89 -17.20 -0.54
N GLU A 161 -1.78 -17.02 0.78
CA GLU A 161 -1.79 -15.68 1.39
C GLU A 161 -0.52 -14.90 1.04
N PHE A 162 0.64 -15.58 1.00
CA PHE A 162 1.91 -14.99 0.60
C PHE A 162 1.92 -14.58 -0.88
N GLU A 163 1.47 -15.44 -1.78
CA GLU A 163 1.30 -15.13 -3.21
C GLU A 163 0.34 -13.94 -3.41
N SER A 164 -0.80 -13.91 -2.70
CA SER A 164 -1.75 -12.79 -2.74
C SER A 164 -1.12 -11.47 -2.29
N LYS A 165 -0.22 -11.53 -1.31
CA LYS A 165 0.53 -10.38 -0.79
C LYS A 165 1.59 -9.90 -1.80
N ILE A 166 2.31 -10.80 -2.46
CA ILE A 166 3.23 -10.45 -3.56
C ILE A 166 2.47 -9.79 -4.72
N LEU A 167 1.31 -10.32 -5.11
CA LEU A 167 0.43 -9.71 -6.11
C LEU A 167 -0.15 -8.35 -5.69
N ALA A 168 -0.23 -8.07 -4.39
CA ALA A 168 -0.65 -6.77 -3.87
C ALA A 168 0.46 -5.71 -3.92
N TYR A 169 1.74 -6.08 -4.07
CA TYR A 169 2.88 -5.16 -3.99
C TYR A 169 2.78 -3.99 -4.98
N GLU A 170 2.54 -4.25 -6.27
CA GLU A 170 2.44 -3.18 -7.28
C GLU A 170 1.31 -2.20 -6.96
N LYS A 171 0.17 -2.72 -6.47
CA LYS A 171 -0.99 -1.95 -6.02
C LYS A 171 -0.65 -1.13 -4.78
N ARG A 172 0.03 -1.71 -3.78
CA ARG A 172 0.47 -0.98 -2.57
C ARG A 172 1.31 0.24 -2.94
N LEU A 173 2.16 0.16 -3.98
CA LEU A 173 2.96 1.31 -4.45
C LEU A 173 2.12 2.48 -5.00
N GLU A 174 0.89 2.23 -5.48
CA GLU A 174 -0.02 3.25 -6.02
C GLU A 174 -0.89 3.96 -4.98
N GLU A 175 -0.94 3.46 -3.74
CA GLU A 175 -1.82 4.01 -2.69
C GLU A 175 -1.41 5.38 -2.18
N LEU A 176 -0.15 5.75 -2.37
CA LEU A 176 0.42 7.03 -1.96
C LEU A 176 0.99 7.75 -3.17
N ASP A 177 0.57 9.00 -3.36
CA ASP A 177 1.23 9.90 -4.29
C ASP A 177 2.58 10.40 -3.73
N ASP A 178 3.41 10.97 -4.61
CA ASP A 178 4.74 11.50 -4.26
C ASP A 178 4.71 12.51 -3.09
N GLN A 179 3.68 13.36 -2.99
CA GLN A 179 3.56 14.35 -1.92
C GLN A 179 3.20 13.69 -0.59
N GLN A 180 2.33 12.68 -0.63
CA GLN A 180 1.95 11.90 0.55
C GLN A 180 3.10 11.06 1.10
N ILE A 181 4.01 10.59 0.24
CA ILE A 181 5.23 9.88 0.67
C ILE A 181 6.22 10.88 1.28
N ILE A 182 6.57 11.96 0.55
CA ILE A 182 7.53 12.98 1.02
C ILE A 182 7.06 13.63 2.32
N GLY A 183 5.78 14.02 2.41
CA GLY A 183 5.19 14.63 3.60
C GLY A 183 5.07 13.69 4.80
N GLY A 184 5.31 12.39 4.62
CA GLY A 184 5.43 11.42 5.70
C GLY A 184 6.84 11.31 6.29
N LEU A 185 7.87 11.91 5.66
CA LEU A 185 9.26 11.79 6.06
C LEU A 185 9.65 12.80 7.15
N THR A 186 10.22 12.28 8.24
CA THR A 186 10.69 13.05 9.39
C THR A 186 12.03 12.49 9.88
N GLY A 187 12.90 13.36 10.40
CA GLY A 187 14.23 12.98 10.89
C GLY A 187 15.26 12.63 9.80
N VAL A 188 14.95 12.91 8.54
CA VAL A 188 15.79 12.65 7.36
C VAL A 188 16.04 13.93 6.56
N SER A 189 17.14 13.97 5.81
CA SER A 189 17.33 14.96 4.75
C SER A 189 16.64 14.48 3.46
N PHE A 190 15.95 15.40 2.78
CA PHE A 190 15.31 15.19 1.49
C PHE A 190 15.77 16.28 0.52
N GLU A 191 16.21 15.90 -0.67
CA GLU A 191 16.61 16.84 -1.72
C GLU A 191 16.22 16.33 -3.12
N ARG A 192 16.01 17.27 -4.04
CA ARG A 192 15.83 17.00 -5.47
C ARG A 192 16.99 17.60 -6.25
N ARG A 193 17.60 16.83 -7.15
CA ARG A 193 18.74 17.27 -7.97
C ARG A 193 18.56 16.82 -9.42
N GLY A 194 18.02 17.71 -10.25
CA GLY A 194 17.56 17.34 -11.59
C GLY A 194 16.33 16.44 -11.49
N ASP A 195 16.38 15.27 -12.14
CA ASP A 195 15.35 14.24 -12.05
C ASP A 195 15.55 13.25 -10.86
N LEU A 196 16.65 13.40 -10.10
CA LEU A 196 16.90 12.57 -8.92
C LEU A 196 16.19 13.09 -7.67
N VAL A 197 15.69 12.15 -6.89
CA VAL A 197 15.20 12.31 -5.52
C VAL A 197 16.17 11.58 -4.60
N VAL A 198 16.67 12.27 -3.57
CA VAL A 198 17.62 11.73 -2.60
C VAL A 198 17.03 11.83 -1.20
N VAL A 199 17.10 10.73 -0.45
CA VAL A 199 16.81 10.69 0.98
C VAL A 199 18.05 10.19 1.71
N SER A 200 18.42 10.84 2.80
CA SER A 200 19.61 10.48 3.58
C SER A 200 19.43 10.75 5.06
N VAL A 201 19.94 9.81 5.87
CA VAL A 201 19.91 9.85 7.35
C VAL A 201 21.24 10.30 7.96
N LEU A 202 22.19 10.77 7.14
CA LEU A 202 23.47 11.27 7.61
C LEU A 202 23.29 12.51 8.51
N GLU A 203 24.07 12.57 9.58
CA GLU A 203 24.17 13.76 10.43
C GLU A 203 24.92 14.90 9.72
N ALA A 204 24.91 16.09 10.32
CA ALA A 204 25.57 17.27 9.74
C ALA A 204 27.10 17.12 9.56
N ASP A 205 27.74 16.28 10.38
CA ASP A 205 29.16 15.92 10.28
C ASP A 205 29.43 14.74 9.32
N GLY A 206 28.38 14.13 8.77
CA GLY A 206 28.44 12.99 7.86
C GLY A 206 28.42 11.62 8.51
N THR A 207 28.34 11.53 9.84
CA THR A 207 28.16 10.27 10.57
C THR A 207 26.75 9.69 10.37
N TRP A 208 26.55 8.43 10.77
CA TRP A 208 25.31 7.69 10.53
C TRP A 208 24.91 6.83 11.73
N ASP A 209 23.70 7.06 12.28
CA ASP A 209 23.02 6.12 13.18
C ASP A 209 22.04 5.23 12.39
N GLN A 210 22.30 3.92 12.36
CA GLN A 210 21.42 2.92 11.70
C GLN A 210 19.97 2.93 12.22
N ARG A 211 19.73 3.40 13.45
CA ARG A 211 18.36 3.59 13.97
C ARG A 211 17.53 4.55 13.12
N LYS A 212 18.17 5.56 12.52
CA LYS A 212 17.50 6.47 11.58
C LYS A 212 17.17 5.81 10.24
N SER A 213 17.99 4.85 9.76
CA SER A 213 17.69 4.07 8.54
C SER A 213 16.41 3.26 8.70
N LEU A 214 16.28 2.51 9.81
CA LEU A 214 15.05 1.76 10.09
C LEU A 214 13.82 2.67 10.16
N ALA A 215 13.95 3.85 10.76
CA ALA A 215 12.88 4.84 10.80
C ALA A 215 12.56 5.43 9.42
N MET A 216 13.57 5.71 8.59
CA MET A 216 13.43 6.18 7.20
C MET A 216 12.70 5.14 6.35
N GLU A 217 13.15 3.89 6.37
CA GLU A 217 12.57 2.78 5.61
C GLU A 217 11.11 2.52 6.01
N THR A 218 10.82 2.53 7.32
CA THR A 218 9.45 2.41 7.83
C THR A 218 8.54 3.53 7.31
N GLN A 219 9.03 4.78 7.31
CA GLN A 219 8.29 5.94 6.81
C GLN A 219 8.10 5.93 5.28
N LEU A 220 9.11 5.49 4.52
CA LEU A 220 9.04 5.34 3.06
C LEU A 220 8.09 4.21 2.64
N ALA A 221 8.13 3.07 3.35
CA ALA A 221 7.22 1.96 3.11
C ALA A 221 5.76 2.35 3.41
N ALA A 222 5.55 3.05 4.54
CA ALA A 222 4.26 3.53 5.01
C ALA A 222 3.19 2.43 5.12
N VAL A 223 3.60 1.27 5.67
CA VAL A 223 2.74 0.09 5.86
C VAL A 223 1.57 0.40 6.80
N ASP A 224 1.74 1.33 7.75
CA ASP A 224 0.69 1.85 8.64
C ASP A 224 -0.42 2.62 7.89
N ARG A 225 -0.15 3.06 6.66
CA ARG A 225 -1.08 3.81 5.80
C ARG A 225 -1.74 2.95 4.73
N PHE A 226 -1.50 1.65 4.75
CA PHE A 226 -2.14 0.72 3.84
C PHE A 226 -3.66 0.86 3.86
N SER A 227 -4.23 0.99 2.68
CA SER A 227 -5.67 0.91 2.51
C SER A 227 -6.20 -0.48 2.88
N MET A 228 -7.44 -0.58 3.35
CA MET A 228 -8.14 -1.87 3.49
C MET A 228 -8.38 -2.58 2.14
N LEU A 229 -8.11 -1.89 1.01
CA LEU A 229 -8.06 -2.47 -0.33
C LEU A 229 -6.72 -2.12 -1.00
N PRO A 230 -5.86 -3.10 -1.35
CA PRO A 230 -4.64 -2.87 -2.11
C PRO A 230 -4.86 -2.04 -3.39
N GLY A 231 -4.21 -0.88 -3.47
CA GLY A 231 -4.27 0.05 -4.62
C GLY A 231 -5.35 1.13 -4.55
N ALA A 232 -6.18 1.16 -3.50
CA ALA A 232 -7.03 2.32 -3.24
C ALA A 232 -6.22 3.41 -2.50
N PRO A 233 -6.52 4.71 -2.71
CA PRO A 233 -5.79 5.80 -2.06
C PRO A 233 -5.77 5.66 -0.54
N ALA A 234 -4.61 5.88 0.08
CA ALA A 234 -4.48 5.82 1.52
C ALA A 234 -5.37 6.89 2.19
N GLN A 235 -6.08 6.48 3.24
CA GLN A 235 -6.82 7.46 4.04
C GLN A 235 -5.84 8.37 4.81
N PRO A 236 -6.21 9.65 5.03
CA PRO A 236 -5.42 10.52 5.91
C PRO A 236 -5.36 9.91 7.31
N ARG A 237 -4.20 10.00 7.98
CA ARG A 237 -4.06 9.54 9.37
C ARG A 237 -5.15 10.18 10.22
N SER A 238 -5.98 9.36 10.86
CA SER A 238 -6.88 9.85 11.91
C SER A 238 -6.01 10.36 13.05
N THR A 239 -5.97 11.68 13.23
CA THR A 239 -5.36 12.28 14.41
C THR A 239 -6.03 11.72 15.66
N GLU A 240 -5.20 11.14 16.53
CA GLU A 240 -5.45 10.74 17.92
C GLU A 240 -6.93 10.52 18.32
N ARG A 241 -7.35 9.26 18.43
CA ARG A 241 -8.48 8.94 19.33
C ARG A 241 -8.06 9.38 20.74
N PRO A 242 -8.76 10.33 21.39
CA PRO A 242 -8.49 10.62 22.79
C PRO A 242 -8.88 9.38 23.60
N THR A 243 -7.93 8.80 24.32
CA THR A 243 -8.19 7.76 25.30
C THR A 243 -8.98 8.38 26.46
N LYS A 244 -10.30 8.41 26.33
CA LYS A 244 -11.21 8.76 27.43
C LYS A 244 -11.09 7.72 28.55
N SER A 245 -10.15 7.98 29.45
CA SER A 245 -10.04 7.32 30.75
C SER A 245 -11.36 7.53 31.51
N MET A 246 -12.19 6.49 31.56
CA MET A 246 -13.36 6.47 32.45
C MET A 246 -12.89 6.16 33.87
N ARG A 247 -12.57 7.20 34.66
CA ARG A 247 -12.67 7.17 36.12
C ARG A 247 -12.75 8.58 36.71
N PRO A 248 -13.77 8.91 37.52
CA PRO A 248 -13.83 10.16 38.25
C PRO A 248 -13.03 10.05 39.58
N PRO A 249 -12.16 11.01 39.92
CA PRO A 249 -11.70 11.22 41.28
C PRO A 249 -12.66 12.17 42.03
N THR A 250 -13.07 11.80 43.23
CA THR A 250 -13.92 12.61 44.10
C THR A 250 -13.12 13.58 44.98
N ASP A 251 -13.56 14.85 44.95
CA ASP A 251 -13.63 15.80 46.08
C ASP A 251 -12.38 16.37 46.79
N ARG A 252 -12.40 17.72 46.89
CA ARG A 252 -11.88 18.62 47.96
C ARG A 252 -10.39 19.05 47.99
N GLY A 253 -10.22 20.38 47.94
CA GLY A 253 -9.03 21.10 48.38
C GLY A 253 -8.97 22.51 47.77
N ALA A 254 -9.32 23.56 48.52
CA ALA A 254 -9.38 24.93 48.00
C ALA A 254 -8.26 25.83 48.55
N THR A 255 -7.70 26.74 47.72
CA THR A 255 -7.47 28.16 48.08
C THR A 255 -7.09 29.07 46.89
N LYS A 256 -7.47 30.34 47.02
CA LYS A 256 -7.25 31.55 46.19
C LYS A 256 -5.83 31.72 45.56
N ALA A 257 -5.72 32.17 44.30
CA ALA A 257 -5.52 33.56 43.81
C ALA A 257 -4.13 34.16 44.15
N GLU A 258 -3.43 34.92 43.30
CA GLU A 258 -3.78 35.65 42.05
C GLU A 258 -2.76 35.30 40.92
N ALA A 259 -2.53 35.99 39.79
CA ALA A 259 -2.91 37.29 39.20
C ALA A 259 -3.15 37.16 37.66
N ALA A 260 -3.28 38.26 36.91
CA ALA A 260 -3.64 38.25 35.47
C ALA A 260 -2.76 39.16 34.57
N LYS A 261 -2.57 38.77 33.29
CA LYS A 261 -2.48 39.63 32.07
C LYS A 261 -2.34 38.79 30.76
N PRO A 262 -2.66 39.33 29.56
CA PRO A 262 -3.99 39.14 28.99
C PRO A 262 -4.03 38.36 27.64
N ALA A 263 -5.24 38.05 27.19
CA ALA A 263 -5.53 37.19 26.05
C ALA A 263 -5.17 37.76 24.67
N ALA A 264 -4.72 36.88 23.76
CA ALA A 264 -4.77 37.09 22.32
C ALA A 264 -6.04 36.43 21.74
N ALA A 265 -6.67 37.08 20.76
CA ALA A 265 -7.96 36.65 20.22
C ALA A 265 -7.87 35.34 19.39
N PRO A 266 -8.87 34.44 19.48
CA PRO A 266 -8.92 33.26 18.62
C PRO A 266 -9.24 33.66 17.16
N LYS A 267 -8.38 33.25 16.22
CA LYS A 267 -8.71 33.27 14.80
C LYS A 267 -9.80 32.23 14.52
N ALA A 268 -10.82 32.61 13.77
CA ALA A 268 -11.89 31.70 13.37
C ALA A 268 -11.38 30.60 12.45
N GLU A 269 -11.87 29.37 12.66
CA GLU A 269 -11.70 28.25 11.73
C GLU A 269 -12.54 28.50 10.46
N PRO A 270 -12.03 28.20 9.25
CA PRO A 270 -12.85 28.21 8.05
C PRO A 270 -13.83 27.05 8.06
N ALA A 271 -15.11 27.34 7.82
CA ALA A 271 -16.19 26.36 7.90
C ALA A 271 -15.98 25.18 6.95
N SER A 272 -16.12 23.96 7.48
CA SER A 272 -16.16 22.73 6.69
C SER A 272 -17.35 22.72 5.74
N GLN A 273 -17.09 22.58 4.43
CA GLN A 273 -18.14 22.44 3.43
C GLN A 273 -18.95 21.15 3.66
N PRO A 274 -20.28 21.17 3.50
CA PRO A 274 -21.11 20.00 3.73
C PRO A 274 -20.87 18.92 2.67
N LYS A 275 -20.79 17.67 3.14
CA LYS A 275 -20.73 16.46 2.29
C LYS A 275 -22.01 16.41 1.42
N PRO A 276 -21.94 16.13 0.10
CA PRO A 276 -23.12 16.14 -0.76
C PRO A 276 -24.16 15.09 -0.31
N GLU A 277 -25.44 15.44 -0.45
CA GLU A 277 -26.54 14.57 -0.01
C GLU A 277 -26.62 13.27 -0.83
N PRO A 278 -27.01 12.14 -0.21
CA PRO A 278 -27.02 10.85 -0.90
C PRO A 278 -28.18 10.74 -1.90
N LYS A 279 -27.87 10.49 -3.18
CA LYS A 279 -28.87 10.34 -4.27
C LYS A 279 -29.71 9.06 -4.16
N GLY A 280 -30.93 9.12 -4.71
CA GLY A 280 -31.81 7.97 -4.96
C GLY A 280 -32.85 7.69 -3.86
N PRO A 281 -33.93 6.94 -4.20
CA PRO A 281 -34.96 6.54 -3.24
C PRO A 281 -34.44 5.54 -2.19
N PRO A 282 -35.18 5.28 -1.10
CA PRO A 282 -34.76 4.35 -0.04
C PRO A 282 -34.66 2.90 -0.52
N LEU A 283 -33.85 2.09 0.17
CA LEU A 283 -33.84 0.64 -0.01
C LEU A 283 -35.18 0.02 0.41
N VAL A 284 -35.59 -1.03 -0.30
CA VAL A 284 -36.65 -1.94 0.18
C VAL A 284 -35.98 -3.14 0.86
N ALA A 285 -36.50 -3.56 2.01
CA ALA A 285 -36.00 -4.73 2.71
C ALA A 285 -37.09 -5.78 2.91
N HIS A 286 -36.76 -7.03 2.63
CA HIS A 286 -37.61 -8.20 2.84
C HIS A 286 -36.95 -9.15 3.84
N ASP A 287 -37.77 -9.96 4.53
CA ASP A 287 -37.30 -11.10 5.31
C ASP A 287 -37.68 -12.38 4.55
N VAL A 288 -36.69 -13.20 4.20
CA VAL A 288 -36.86 -14.41 3.39
C VAL A 288 -36.11 -15.54 4.09
N ASP A 289 -36.86 -16.52 4.60
CA ASP A 289 -36.34 -17.63 5.40
C ASP A 289 -35.43 -17.22 6.57
N GLY A 290 -35.68 -16.05 7.18
CA GLY A 290 -34.88 -15.51 8.27
C GLY A 290 -33.63 -14.72 7.83
N LYS A 291 -33.33 -14.66 6.52
CA LYS A 291 -32.31 -13.76 5.95
C LYS A 291 -32.96 -12.44 5.55
N VAL A 292 -32.30 -11.32 5.89
CA VAL A 292 -32.70 -10.00 5.37
C VAL A 292 -32.22 -9.88 3.92
N VAL A 293 -33.08 -9.41 3.01
CA VAL A 293 -32.77 -9.14 1.61
C VAL A 293 -32.97 -7.65 1.32
N LEU A 294 -31.92 -6.97 0.85
CA LEU A 294 -31.97 -5.56 0.45
C LEU A 294 -32.11 -5.42 -1.07
N VAL A 295 -33.17 -4.76 -1.53
CA VAL A 295 -33.40 -4.46 -2.95
C VAL A 295 -33.00 -3.02 -3.23
N PHE A 296 -32.07 -2.84 -4.17
CA PHE A 296 -31.52 -1.53 -4.54
C PHE A 296 -32.31 -0.93 -5.71
N PRO A 297 -32.77 0.33 -5.61
CA PRO A 297 -33.25 1.08 -6.77
C PRO A 297 -32.05 1.55 -7.62
N ALA A 298 -32.26 1.71 -8.92
CA ALA A 298 -31.20 1.98 -9.90
C ALA A 298 -30.42 3.26 -9.61
N GLU A 299 -31.08 4.32 -9.16
CA GLU A 299 -30.47 5.62 -8.84
C GLU A 299 -29.58 5.60 -7.59
N ARG A 300 -29.54 4.45 -6.90
CA ARG A 300 -28.85 4.21 -5.63
C ARG A 300 -27.82 3.08 -5.72
N PHE A 301 -27.68 2.44 -6.89
CA PHE A 301 -26.69 1.40 -7.13
C PHE A 301 -25.58 1.95 -8.03
N ASP A 302 -24.52 2.44 -7.39
CA ASP A 302 -23.33 2.98 -8.05
C ASP A 302 -22.08 2.17 -7.67
N LEU A 303 -20.93 2.54 -8.24
CA LEU A 303 -19.65 1.87 -8.00
C LEU A 303 -19.17 1.93 -6.54
N ASP A 304 -19.63 2.89 -5.75
CA ASP A 304 -19.26 3.05 -4.33
C ASP A 304 -20.16 2.19 -3.44
N VAL A 305 -21.46 2.14 -3.71
CA VAL A 305 -22.39 1.18 -3.11
C VAL A 305 -21.99 -0.25 -3.45
N ALA A 306 -21.53 -0.50 -4.69
CA ALA A 306 -20.94 -1.77 -5.08
C ALA A 306 -19.64 -2.08 -4.30
N ALA A 307 -18.77 -1.10 -4.07
CA ALA A 307 -17.59 -1.30 -3.24
C ALA A 307 -17.94 -1.58 -1.77
N ALA A 308 -19.01 -0.97 -1.24
CA ALA A 308 -19.47 -1.16 0.14
C ALA A 308 -20.09 -2.54 0.35
N LEU A 309 -20.97 -2.99 -0.55
CA LEU A 309 -21.60 -4.31 -0.54
C LEU A 309 -20.56 -5.45 -0.57
N GLY A 310 -19.51 -5.33 -1.40
CA GLY A 310 -18.41 -6.30 -1.43
C GLY A 310 -17.63 -6.39 -0.11
N LYS A 311 -17.57 -5.29 0.65
CA LYS A 311 -16.96 -5.23 2.00
C LYS A 311 -17.93 -5.62 3.13
N ARG A 312 -19.22 -5.78 2.83
CA ARG A 312 -20.32 -5.86 3.83
C ARG A 312 -20.35 -4.63 4.76
N ASP A 313 -20.01 -3.45 4.23
CA ASP A 313 -20.02 -2.17 4.95
C ASP A 313 -21.46 -1.63 5.07
N TRP A 314 -22.20 -2.19 6.01
CA TRP A 314 -23.62 -1.88 6.19
C TRP A 314 -23.88 -0.44 6.64
N ASP A 315 -22.90 0.24 7.26
CA ASP A 315 -23.00 1.66 7.61
C ASP A 315 -22.96 2.58 6.37
N GLN A 316 -22.17 2.22 5.35
CA GLN A 316 -22.16 2.93 4.07
C GLN A 316 -23.40 2.60 3.20
N ILE A 317 -23.92 1.36 3.31
CA ILE A 317 -25.06 0.87 2.51
C ILE A 317 -26.40 1.39 3.04
N VAL A 318 -26.64 1.25 4.35
CA VAL A 318 -27.92 1.49 5.01
C VAL A 318 -27.97 2.90 5.59
N ARG A 319 -28.63 3.80 4.87
CA ARG A 319 -28.80 5.21 5.26
C ARG A 319 -29.89 5.33 6.33
N ARG A 320 -29.90 6.45 7.04
CA ARG A 320 -31.00 6.76 7.99
C ARG A 320 -32.37 6.87 7.30
N SER A 321 -32.39 7.29 6.03
CA SER A 321 -33.59 7.46 5.22
C SER A 321 -34.23 6.16 4.69
N ASP A 322 -33.59 4.99 4.85
CA ASP A 322 -34.14 3.72 4.33
C ASP A 322 -35.33 3.16 5.13
N ASN A 323 -35.80 3.87 6.17
CA ASN A 323 -36.93 3.46 7.03
C ASN A 323 -36.82 2.06 7.68
N LEU A 324 -35.64 1.41 7.62
CA LEU A 324 -35.39 0.13 8.28
C LEU A 324 -35.47 0.27 9.80
N SER A 325 -36.25 -0.60 10.44
CA SER A 325 -36.40 -0.65 11.89
C SER A 325 -35.07 -0.96 12.59
N GLY A 326 -34.92 -0.53 13.85
CA GLY A 326 -33.71 -0.79 14.63
C GLY A 326 -33.36 -2.28 14.71
N ALA A 327 -34.35 -3.13 14.98
CA ALA A 327 -34.17 -4.58 15.03
C ALA A 327 -33.74 -5.19 13.67
N LEU A 328 -34.16 -4.62 12.54
CA LEU A 328 -33.71 -5.06 11.23
C LEU A 328 -32.25 -4.62 10.97
N ARG A 329 -31.90 -3.38 11.33
CA ARG A 329 -30.51 -2.88 11.26
C ARG A 329 -29.57 -3.76 12.09
N ASP A 330 -29.94 -4.05 13.34
CA ASP A 330 -29.14 -4.89 14.24
C ASP A 330 -28.90 -6.30 13.68
N ARG A 331 -29.89 -6.89 12.97
CA ARG A 331 -29.73 -8.14 12.23
C ARG A 331 -28.80 -8.01 11.03
N ILE A 332 -28.95 -6.95 10.22
CA ILE A 332 -28.05 -6.68 9.08
C ILE A 332 -26.59 -6.54 9.55
N HIS A 333 -26.33 -5.83 10.64
CA HIS A 333 -24.95 -5.68 11.17
C HIS A 333 -24.39 -6.97 11.80
N ARG A 334 -25.24 -7.83 12.37
CA ARG A 334 -24.84 -9.07 13.05
C ARG A 334 -24.69 -10.26 12.12
N ASP A 335 -25.71 -10.51 11.32
CA ASP A 335 -25.89 -11.71 10.51
C ASP A 335 -25.56 -11.42 9.03
N GLY A 336 -25.69 -10.15 8.63
CA GLY A 336 -25.60 -9.68 7.24
C GLY A 336 -26.96 -9.63 6.54
N ALA A 337 -26.94 -9.14 5.30
CA ALA A 337 -28.04 -9.24 4.37
C ALA A 337 -27.59 -9.90 3.06
N SER A 338 -28.51 -10.62 2.41
CA SER A 338 -28.45 -10.82 0.97
C SER A 338 -28.95 -9.55 0.26
N TRP A 339 -28.68 -9.41 -1.03
CA TRP A 339 -29.08 -8.22 -1.77
C TRP A 339 -29.40 -8.53 -3.24
N ILE A 340 -30.20 -7.65 -3.84
CA ILE A 340 -30.56 -7.63 -5.27
C ILE A 340 -30.32 -6.23 -5.78
N ALA A 341 -29.55 -6.09 -6.87
CA ALA A 341 -29.26 -4.82 -7.48
C ALA A 341 -29.41 -4.86 -9.01
N PRO A 342 -29.84 -3.77 -9.66
CA PRO A 342 -29.97 -3.71 -11.11
C PRO A 342 -28.59 -3.73 -11.80
N LEU A 343 -28.55 -4.26 -13.01
CA LEU A 343 -27.36 -4.32 -13.86
C LEU A 343 -27.67 -3.67 -15.21
N GLU A 344 -26.94 -2.61 -15.57
CA GLU A 344 -27.17 -1.90 -16.83
C GLU A 344 -26.48 -2.63 -18.01
N PHE A 345 -25.20 -2.98 -17.85
CA PHE A 345 -24.39 -3.59 -18.91
C PHE A 345 -23.87 -4.98 -18.52
N LEU A 346 -24.02 -5.96 -19.41
CA LEU A 346 -23.46 -7.31 -19.22
C LEU A 346 -21.94 -7.29 -19.03
N SER A 347 -21.24 -6.34 -19.63
CA SER A 347 -19.77 -6.17 -19.50
C SER A 347 -19.28 -5.81 -18.09
N GLU A 348 -20.17 -5.49 -17.16
CA GLU A 348 -19.83 -5.27 -15.74
C GLU A 348 -19.59 -6.60 -15.00
N VAL A 349 -20.13 -7.72 -15.50
CA VAL A 349 -19.93 -9.06 -14.95
C VAL A 349 -19.04 -9.91 -15.86
N PHE A 350 -18.37 -10.89 -15.27
CA PHE A 350 -17.28 -11.64 -15.88
C PHE A 350 -17.48 -13.15 -15.77
N ILE A 351 -16.99 -13.87 -16.77
CA ILE A 351 -16.86 -15.34 -16.79
C ILE A 351 -15.46 -15.68 -17.28
N ASP A 352 -14.78 -16.61 -16.61
CA ASP A 352 -13.41 -17.04 -16.94
C ASP A 352 -12.41 -15.88 -17.16
N GLY A 353 -12.57 -14.81 -16.37
CA GLY A 353 -11.74 -13.60 -16.44
C GLY A 353 -12.04 -12.65 -17.60
N LYS A 354 -13.11 -12.87 -18.37
CA LYS A 354 -13.53 -12.02 -19.51
C LYS A 354 -14.89 -11.37 -19.23
N PRO A 355 -15.14 -10.12 -19.71
CA PRO A 355 -16.46 -9.50 -19.63
C PRO A 355 -17.52 -10.34 -20.35
N LEU A 356 -18.69 -10.50 -19.74
CA LEU A 356 -19.80 -11.28 -20.31
C LEU A 356 -20.35 -10.61 -21.57
N THR A 357 -20.41 -11.36 -22.67
CA THR A 357 -21.10 -10.90 -23.88
C THR A 357 -22.55 -11.37 -23.91
N LYS A 358 -23.39 -10.71 -24.71
CA LYS A 358 -24.77 -11.13 -24.94
C LYS A 358 -24.85 -12.56 -25.52
N ALA A 359 -23.93 -12.93 -26.41
CA ALA A 359 -23.91 -14.25 -27.03
C ALA A 359 -23.57 -15.36 -26.02
N ASP A 360 -22.64 -15.09 -25.09
CA ASP A 360 -22.28 -16.04 -24.03
C ASP A 360 -23.44 -16.23 -23.03
N PHE A 361 -24.13 -15.12 -22.67
CA PHE A 361 -25.31 -15.19 -21.81
C PHE A 361 -26.47 -15.95 -22.48
N GLU A 362 -26.78 -15.67 -23.76
CA GLU A 362 -27.83 -16.37 -24.50
C GLU A 362 -27.55 -17.86 -24.70
N LYS A 363 -26.27 -18.26 -24.72
CA LYS A 363 -25.83 -19.66 -24.86
C LYS A 363 -25.83 -20.44 -23.54
N SER A 364 -25.50 -19.78 -22.43
CA SER A 364 -25.12 -20.45 -21.18
C SER A 364 -26.00 -20.11 -19.98
N ALA A 365 -26.93 -19.14 -20.09
CA ALA A 365 -27.91 -18.90 -19.04
C ALA A 365 -28.92 -20.05 -18.94
N SER A 366 -29.20 -20.48 -17.72
CA SER A 366 -30.27 -21.43 -17.42
C SER A 366 -31.61 -20.71 -17.44
N ALA A 367 -32.56 -21.21 -18.23
CA ALA A 367 -33.94 -20.76 -18.18
C ALA A 367 -34.65 -21.46 -17.01
N ALA A 368 -35.15 -20.67 -16.06
CA ALA A 368 -36.17 -21.12 -15.11
C ALA A 368 -37.56 -20.93 -15.74
N ASN A 369 -38.60 -21.44 -15.07
CA ASN A 369 -39.97 -21.19 -15.49
C ASN A 369 -40.30 -19.68 -15.41
N ASP A 370 -41.40 -19.27 -16.05
CA ASP A 370 -41.93 -17.89 -16.03
C ASP A 370 -41.02 -16.79 -16.60
N GLY A 371 -40.15 -17.13 -17.56
CA GLY A 371 -39.41 -16.14 -18.36
C GLY A 371 -38.22 -15.50 -17.64
N ILE A 372 -37.69 -16.20 -16.62
CA ILE A 372 -36.48 -15.82 -15.88
C ILE A 372 -35.29 -16.58 -16.49
N ARG A 373 -34.25 -15.85 -16.89
CA ARG A 373 -32.93 -16.43 -17.24
C ARG A 373 -31.94 -16.12 -16.14
N SER A 374 -31.18 -17.12 -15.70
CA SER A 374 -30.19 -16.96 -14.64
C SER A 374 -28.84 -17.56 -15.00
N MET A 375 -27.77 -16.96 -14.51
CA MET A 375 -26.40 -17.42 -14.75
C MET A 375 -25.49 -17.05 -13.59
N ASP A 376 -24.66 -17.98 -13.14
CA ASP A 376 -23.61 -17.66 -12.17
C ASP A 376 -22.47 -16.92 -12.86
N VAL A 377 -22.11 -15.76 -12.31
CA VAL A 377 -21.11 -14.84 -12.87
C VAL A 377 -20.21 -14.28 -11.76
N HIS A 378 -19.09 -13.69 -12.14
CA HIS A 378 -18.22 -12.97 -11.22
C HIS A 378 -18.38 -11.46 -11.43
N PHE A 379 -18.83 -10.73 -10.41
CA PHE A 379 -18.80 -9.27 -10.43
C PHE A 379 -17.49 -8.80 -9.78
N PRO A 380 -16.62 -8.00 -10.46
CA PRO A 380 -15.25 -7.70 -9.98
C PRO A 380 -15.13 -7.07 -8.58
N ARG A 381 -16.21 -6.50 -8.06
CA ARG A 381 -16.29 -5.88 -6.71
C ARG A 381 -16.98 -6.75 -5.66
N PHE A 382 -17.76 -7.77 -6.04
CA PHE A 382 -18.53 -8.63 -5.12
C PHE A 382 -18.00 -10.06 -5.01
N GLY A 383 -17.32 -10.54 -6.05
CA GLY A 383 -17.05 -11.96 -6.21
C GLY A 383 -18.18 -12.69 -6.96
N PRO A 384 -18.44 -13.97 -6.64
CA PRO A 384 -19.48 -14.75 -7.30
C PRO A 384 -20.88 -14.25 -6.92
N VAL A 385 -21.73 -14.03 -7.93
CA VAL A 385 -23.13 -13.62 -7.81
C VAL A 385 -23.95 -14.28 -8.91
N THR A 386 -25.26 -14.40 -8.72
CA THR A 386 -26.15 -14.87 -9.80
C THR A 386 -26.70 -13.67 -10.56
N LEU A 387 -26.43 -13.62 -11.86
CA LEU A 387 -27.07 -12.73 -12.82
C LEU A 387 -28.48 -13.25 -13.13
N LEU A 388 -29.45 -12.34 -13.18
CA LEU A 388 -30.84 -12.56 -13.51
C LEU A 388 -31.22 -11.64 -14.68
N GLU A 389 -31.94 -12.17 -15.67
CA GLU A 389 -32.70 -11.39 -16.63
C GLU A 389 -34.16 -11.83 -16.54
N ILE A 390 -35.03 -10.87 -16.25
CA ILE A 390 -36.46 -11.08 -16.01
C ILE A 390 -37.23 -10.40 -17.13
N ALA A 391 -38.03 -11.16 -17.88
CA ALA A 391 -38.83 -10.65 -18.98
C ALA A 391 -39.69 -9.45 -18.55
N GLY A 392 -39.53 -8.32 -19.23
CA GLY A 392 -40.27 -7.08 -18.94
C GLY A 392 -39.75 -6.24 -17.75
N LYS A 393 -38.83 -6.75 -16.91
CA LYS A 393 -38.25 -6.01 -15.77
C LYS A 393 -36.79 -5.63 -15.92
N GLY A 394 -36.03 -6.33 -16.78
CA GLY A 394 -34.62 -6.01 -17.03
C GLY A 394 -33.64 -6.99 -16.37
N ARG A 395 -32.44 -6.51 -16.02
CA ARG A 395 -31.34 -7.33 -15.49
C ARG A 395 -30.94 -6.93 -14.09
N PHE A 396 -30.61 -7.93 -13.29
CA PHE A 396 -30.26 -7.78 -11.88
C PHE A 396 -29.14 -8.76 -11.51
N VAL A 397 -28.33 -8.40 -10.53
CA VAL A 397 -27.38 -9.30 -9.86
C VAL A 397 -27.84 -9.52 -8.42
N THR A 398 -27.72 -10.75 -7.93
CA THR A 398 -28.17 -11.13 -6.59
C THR A 398 -27.13 -11.94 -5.83
N SER A 399 -27.13 -11.79 -4.51
CA SER A 399 -26.42 -12.67 -3.56
C SER A 399 -27.38 -13.61 -2.81
N LEU A 400 -28.56 -13.88 -3.37
CA LEU A 400 -29.47 -14.93 -2.91
C LEU A 400 -29.14 -16.25 -3.59
N ASP A 401 -29.23 -17.33 -2.81
CA ASP A 401 -29.00 -18.70 -3.26
C ASP A 401 -30.08 -19.24 -4.23
N SER A 402 -31.09 -18.43 -4.59
CA SER A 402 -32.22 -18.81 -5.44
C SER A 402 -32.62 -17.66 -6.37
N ALA A 403 -32.45 -17.90 -7.68
CA ALA A 403 -32.83 -16.99 -8.75
C ALA A 403 -34.34 -16.69 -8.77
N GLU A 404 -35.18 -17.71 -8.59
CA GLU A 404 -36.64 -17.60 -8.60
C GLU A 404 -37.14 -16.70 -7.46
N ARG A 405 -36.63 -16.90 -6.24
CA ARG A 405 -36.96 -16.05 -5.10
C ARG A 405 -36.48 -14.62 -5.30
N ALA A 406 -35.28 -14.43 -5.85
CA ALA A 406 -34.78 -13.09 -6.15
C ALA A 406 -35.67 -12.37 -7.17
N ALA A 407 -36.14 -13.06 -8.22
CA ALA A 407 -37.03 -12.49 -9.22
C ALA A 407 -38.40 -12.07 -8.66
N GLN A 408 -38.93 -12.77 -7.65
CA GLN A 408 -40.18 -12.40 -6.96
C GLN A 408 -40.06 -11.13 -6.10
N LEU A 409 -38.83 -10.72 -5.73
CA LEU A 409 -38.55 -9.55 -4.89
C LEU A 409 -38.19 -8.30 -5.72
N VAL A 410 -37.96 -8.46 -7.03
CA VAL A 410 -37.78 -7.33 -7.94
C VAL A 410 -39.14 -6.67 -8.17
N PRO A 411 -39.32 -5.35 -7.91
CA PRO A 411 -40.57 -4.63 -8.07
C PRO A 411 -41.14 -4.68 -9.50
#